data_AF-A0A7J6BUN1-F1
#
_entry.id   AF-A0A7J6BUN1-F1
#
_cell.length_a   1.000
_cell.length_b   1.000
_cell.length_c   1.000
_cell.angle_alpha   90.00
_cell.angle_beta   90.00
_cell.angle_gamma   90.00
#
_symmetry.space_group_name_H-M   'P 1'
#
loop_
_entity.id
_entity.type
_entity.pdbx_description
1 polymer ?
#
loop_
_entity_poly.entity_id
_entity_poly.type
_entity_poly.pdbx_seq_one_letter_code
_entity_poly.pdbx_strand_id
1 'polypeptide(L)'
;MKWCMEEHQEDIKCKFVRDIGPAGCWIQSHRELFCGEVTGPAFLQMDSKTQLHVIKDYLEGESDEARDVFLFIFEYPEELDTFISNCLDEQGLKVHAMFCE
;
A
#
# COMPACT_ATOMS: atom_id res chain seq x y z
N MET A 1 -21.73 0.32 27.60
CA MET A 1 -20.27 0.34 27.39
C MET A 1 -20.03 0.02 25.94
N LYS A 2 -19.57 0.99 25.15
CA LYS A 2 -19.36 0.86 23.70
C LYS A 2 -17.97 1.45 23.44
N TRP A 3 -16.95 0.63 23.65
CA TRP A 3 -15.53 0.98 23.52
C TRP A 3 -14.75 -0.28 23.14
N CYS A 4 -14.89 -0.77 21.90
CA CYS A 4 -14.06 -1.89 21.40
C CYS A 4 -13.81 -1.88 19.88
N MET A 5 -14.30 -0.91 19.08
CA MET A 5 -14.17 -1.01 17.61
C MET A 5 -13.42 0.12 16.91
N GLU A 6 -13.01 1.19 17.61
CA GLU A 6 -12.29 2.31 16.97
C GLU A 6 -10.76 2.21 17.11
N GLU A 7 -10.23 1.65 18.21
CA GLU A 7 -8.77 1.55 18.42
C GLU A 7 -8.06 0.63 17.39
N HIS A 8 -8.75 -0.36 16.82
CA HIS A 8 -8.13 -1.22 15.81
C HIS A 8 -7.91 -0.50 14.46
N GLN A 9 -8.67 0.55 14.17
CA GLN A 9 -8.65 1.17 12.85
C GLN A 9 -7.47 2.14 12.68
N GLU A 10 -7.14 2.93 13.71
CA GLU A 10 -5.96 3.82 13.71
C GLU A 10 -4.65 3.02 13.69
N ASP A 11 -4.61 1.91 14.43
CA ASP A 11 -3.46 1.03 14.52
C ASP A 11 -3.18 0.31 13.19
N ILE A 12 -4.22 -0.10 12.46
CA ILE A 12 -4.10 -0.66 11.10
C ILE A 12 -3.63 0.39 10.09
N LYS A 13 -4.12 1.63 10.21
CA LYS A 13 -3.79 2.69 9.25
C LYS A 13 -2.33 3.17 9.36
N CYS A 14 -1.73 3.18 10.55
CA CYS A 14 -0.30 3.46 10.71
C CYS A 14 0.57 2.28 10.23
N LYS A 15 0.09 1.04 10.44
CA LYS A 15 0.78 -0.18 9.97
C LYS A 15 0.88 -0.24 8.45
N PHE A 16 -0.17 0.16 7.74
CA PHE A 16 -0.17 0.10 6.28
C PHE A 16 0.90 1.03 5.65
N VAL A 17 1.05 2.27 6.13
CA VAL A 17 2.09 3.20 5.65
C VAL A 17 3.50 2.66 5.91
N ARG A 18 3.70 2.05 7.08
CA ARG A 18 4.96 1.39 7.44
C ARG A 18 5.29 0.23 6.48
N ASP A 19 4.28 -0.49 6.02
CA ASP A 19 4.45 -1.71 5.21
C ASP A 19 4.67 -1.41 3.71
N ILE A 20 4.40 -0.17 3.24
CA ILE A 20 4.70 0.27 1.86
C ILE A 20 6.20 0.14 1.54
N GLY A 21 7.07 0.58 2.46
CA GLY A 21 8.52 0.53 2.25
C GLY A 21 9.03 -0.90 2.02
N PRO A 22 8.77 -1.85 2.95
CA PRO A 22 9.09 -3.26 2.78
C PRO A 22 8.52 -3.88 1.48
N ALA A 23 7.26 -3.58 1.13
CA ALA A 23 6.67 -4.08 -0.11
C ALA A 23 7.41 -3.56 -1.36
N GLY A 24 7.74 -2.27 -1.38
CA GLY A 24 8.55 -1.68 -2.46
C GLY A 24 9.96 -2.27 -2.53
N CYS A 25 10.59 -2.54 -1.39
CA CYS A 25 11.89 -3.23 -1.34
C CYS A 25 11.80 -4.65 -1.89
N TRP A 26 10.71 -5.36 -1.63
CA TRP A 26 10.50 -6.71 -2.14
C TRP A 26 10.38 -6.72 -3.67
N ILE A 27 9.59 -5.81 -4.26
CA ILE A 27 9.49 -5.62 -5.72
C ILE A 27 10.86 -5.33 -6.33
N GLN A 28 11.64 -4.42 -5.73
CA GLN A 28 12.98 -4.10 -6.23
C GLN A 28 13.94 -5.28 -6.15
N SER A 29 13.82 -6.11 -5.12
CA SER A 29 14.68 -7.26 -4.90
C SER A 29 14.34 -8.46 -5.79
N HIS A 30 13.11 -8.53 -6.30
CA HIS A 30 12.60 -9.62 -7.13
C HIS A 30 12.14 -9.10 -8.50
N ARG A 31 12.82 -8.08 -9.03
CA ARG A 31 12.46 -7.43 -10.29
C ARG A 31 12.36 -8.42 -11.45
N GLU A 32 13.13 -9.51 -11.40
CA GLU A 32 13.11 -10.59 -12.38
C GLU A 32 11.80 -11.37 -12.46
N LEU A 33 10.93 -11.27 -11.45
CA LEU A 33 9.60 -11.87 -11.45
C LEU A 33 8.56 -11.02 -12.21
N PHE A 34 8.93 -9.81 -12.61
CA PHE A 34 8.06 -8.85 -13.27
C PHE A 34 8.55 -8.59 -14.69
N CYS A 35 7.73 -8.98 -15.67
CA CYS A 35 7.91 -8.66 -17.08
C CYS A 35 7.30 -7.29 -17.43
N GLY A 36 6.24 -6.88 -16.72
CA GLY A 36 5.56 -5.60 -16.87
C GLY A 36 6.09 -4.49 -15.99
N GLU A 37 5.59 -3.28 -16.23
CA GLU A 37 5.86 -2.14 -15.36
C GLU A 37 5.06 -2.27 -14.05
N VAL A 38 5.75 -2.06 -12.93
CA VAL A 38 5.11 -1.91 -11.61
C VAL A 38 5.22 -0.45 -11.19
N THR A 39 4.08 0.23 -11.17
CA THR A 39 4.00 1.59 -10.64
C THR A 39 3.87 1.53 -9.13
N GLY A 40 4.83 2.12 -8.42
CA GLY A 40 4.78 2.22 -6.97
C GLY A 40 3.88 3.36 -6.47
N PRO A 41 3.52 3.34 -5.17
CA PRO A 41 2.72 4.38 -4.55
C PRO A 41 3.28 5.80 -4.76
N ALA A 42 2.43 6.71 -5.24
CA ALA A 42 2.76 8.13 -5.37
C ALA A 42 3.22 8.75 -4.05
N PHE A 43 2.70 8.24 -2.92
CA PHE A 43 3.11 8.59 -1.57
C PHE A 43 4.64 8.58 -1.37
N LEU A 44 5.36 7.63 -1.97
CA LEU A 44 6.81 7.50 -1.83
C LEU A 44 7.58 8.64 -2.52
N GLN A 45 6.96 9.35 -3.46
CA GLN A 45 7.58 10.46 -4.19
C GLN A 45 7.22 11.84 -3.61
N MET A 46 6.31 11.89 -2.63
CA MET A 46 5.86 13.13 -2.00
C MET A 46 6.88 13.65 -0.98
N ASP A 47 6.92 14.97 -0.78
CA ASP A 47 7.66 15.57 0.33
C ASP A 47 7.00 15.26 1.68
N SER A 48 7.76 15.37 2.76
CA SER A 48 7.28 14.99 4.11
C SER A 48 6.05 15.76 4.58
N LYS A 49 5.87 17.03 4.16
CA LYS A 49 4.69 17.81 4.55
C LYS A 49 3.44 17.28 3.83
N THR A 50 3.58 16.99 2.55
CA THR A 50 2.50 16.40 1.74
C THR A 50 2.16 14.98 2.22
N GLN A 51 3.17 14.16 2.53
CA GLN A 51 2.95 12.83 3.10
C GLN A 51 2.12 12.88 4.39
N LEU A 52 2.44 13.79 5.32
CA LEU A 52 1.69 13.94 6.56
C LEU A 52 0.23 14.34 6.31
N HIS A 53 -0.02 15.21 5.34
CA HIS A 53 -1.38 15.63 4.99
C HIS A 53 -2.18 14.47 4.41
N VAL A 54 -1.63 13.75 3.44
CA VAL A 54 -2.29 12.61 2.79
C VAL A 54 -2.55 11.47 3.78
N ILE A 55 -1.60 11.21 4.70
CA ILE A 55 -1.83 10.28 5.80
C ILE A 55 -3.03 10.75 6.64
N LYS A 56 -3.05 12.03 7.05
CA LYS A 56 -4.15 12.59 7.85
C LYS A 56 -5.49 12.43 7.14
N ASP A 57 -5.58 12.77 5.87
CA ASP A 57 -6.82 12.69 5.08
C ASP A 57 -7.30 11.23 4.95
N TYR A 58 -6.36 10.30 4.73
CA TYR A 58 -6.64 8.85 4.75
C TYR A 58 -7.08 8.34 6.13
N LEU A 59 -6.49 8.87 7.21
CA LEU A 59 -6.87 8.54 8.59
C LEU A 59 -8.27 9.07 8.92
N GLU A 60 -8.61 10.26 8.46
CA GLU A 60 -9.92 10.90 8.67
C GLU A 60 -11.00 10.31 7.74
N GLY A 61 -10.59 9.50 6.76
CA GLY A 61 -11.50 8.80 5.84
C GLY A 61 -12.14 9.74 4.83
N GLU A 62 -11.46 10.85 4.52
CA GLU A 62 -12.06 11.96 3.78
C GLU A 62 -12.15 11.74 2.26
N SER A 63 -11.36 10.83 1.67
CA SER A 63 -11.60 10.43 0.27
C SER A 63 -11.00 9.06 -0.12
N ASP A 64 -11.64 8.40 -1.10
CA ASP A 64 -11.08 7.23 -1.77
C ASP A 64 -9.84 7.60 -2.60
N GLU A 65 -9.74 8.84 -3.08
CA GLU A 65 -8.57 9.37 -3.81
C GLU A 65 -7.31 9.39 -2.91
N ALA A 66 -7.50 9.58 -1.61
CA ALA A 66 -6.42 9.46 -0.63
C ALA A 66 -5.93 8.02 -0.49
N ARG A 67 -6.68 7.00 -0.94
CA ARG A 67 -6.19 5.60 -1.00
C ARG A 67 -5.33 5.37 -2.24
N ASP A 68 -5.65 6.03 -3.35
CA ASP A 68 -5.00 5.78 -4.63
C ASP A 68 -3.51 6.13 -4.63
N VAL A 69 -3.14 7.17 -3.89
CA VAL A 69 -1.73 7.57 -3.68
C VAL A 69 -0.88 6.49 -3.02
N PHE A 70 -1.52 5.46 -2.46
CA PHE A 70 -0.87 4.36 -1.75
C PHE A 70 -0.91 3.02 -2.51
N LEU A 71 -1.39 3.02 -3.75
CA LEU A 71 -1.52 1.81 -4.57
C LEU A 71 -0.20 1.40 -5.22
N PHE A 72 0.07 0.09 -5.19
CA PHE A 72 0.92 -0.56 -6.17
C PHE A 72 0.05 -0.95 -7.38
N ILE A 73 0.49 -0.60 -8.58
CA ILE A 73 -0.24 -0.89 -9.81
C ILE A 73 0.63 -1.77 -10.69
N PHE A 74 0.11 -2.93 -11.03
CA PHE A 74 0.77 -3.94 -11.87
C PHE A 74 0.19 -3.91 -13.28
N GLU A 75 1.03 -4.15 -14.28
CA GLU A 75 0.58 -4.29 -15.68
C GLU A 75 -0.14 -5.63 -15.91
N TYR A 76 0.30 -6.70 -15.24
CA TYR A 76 -0.23 -8.05 -15.44
C TYR A 76 -0.88 -8.62 -14.16
N PRO A 77 -2.01 -9.33 -14.29
CA PRO A 77 -2.68 -9.93 -13.12
C PRO A 77 -1.85 -11.04 -12.47
N GLU A 78 -1.05 -11.81 -13.23
CA GLU A 78 -0.19 -12.86 -12.67
C GLU A 78 0.92 -12.30 -11.78
N GLU A 79 1.38 -11.09 -12.09
CA GLU A 79 2.37 -10.36 -11.30
C GLU A 79 1.76 -9.82 -10.01
N LEU A 80 0.53 -9.32 -10.07
CA LEU A 80 -0.24 -8.96 -8.88
C LEU A 80 -0.43 -10.16 -7.97
N ASP A 81 -0.82 -11.33 -8.50
CA ASP A 81 -1.00 -12.54 -7.72
C ASP A 81 0.31 -12.98 -7.03
N THR A 82 1.42 -12.91 -7.76
CA THR A 82 2.76 -13.19 -7.21
C THR A 82 3.10 -12.24 -6.07
N PHE A 83 2.82 -10.95 -6.24
CA PHE A 83 3.02 -9.95 -5.20
C PHE A 83 2.13 -10.18 -3.98
N ILE A 84 0.84 -10.51 -4.16
CA ILE A 84 -0.09 -10.79 -3.07
C ILE A 84 0.38 -12.00 -2.26
N SER A 85 0.73 -13.10 -2.92
CA SER A 85 1.19 -14.32 -2.24
C SER A 85 2.42 -14.05 -1.37
N ASN A 86 3.39 -13.27 -1.86
CA ASN A 86 4.64 -13.06 -1.13
C ASN A 86 4.54 -11.92 -0.09
N CYS A 87 3.90 -10.81 -0.42
CA CYS A 87 3.85 -9.64 0.45
C CYS A 87 2.70 -9.72 1.45
N LEU A 88 1.49 -10.07 1.01
CA LEU A 88 0.31 -10.07 1.87
C LEU A 88 0.18 -11.39 2.63
N ASP A 89 0.28 -12.54 1.93
CA ASP A 89 0.00 -13.83 2.54
C ASP A 89 1.19 -14.36 3.36
N GLU A 90 2.41 -14.34 2.80
CA GLU A 90 3.60 -14.85 3.49
C GLU A 90 4.17 -13.86 4.51
N GLN A 91 4.36 -12.59 4.12
CA GLN A 91 4.96 -11.57 4.99
C GLN A 91 3.95 -10.83 5.87
N GLY A 92 2.65 -10.95 5.59
CA GLY A 92 1.59 -10.29 6.36
C GLY A 92 1.50 -8.78 6.15
N LEU A 93 2.15 -8.24 5.11
CA LEU A 93 2.19 -6.80 4.83
C LEU A 93 0.78 -6.28 4.50
N LYS A 94 0.46 -5.08 4.98
CA LYS A 94 -0.82 -4.40 4.70
C LYS A 94 -0.61 -3.30 3.69
N VAL A 95 -0.76 -3.63 2.40
CA VAL A 95 -0.63 -2.68 1.29
C VAL A 95 -1.81 -2.80 0.33
N HIS A 96 -2.04 -1.75 -0.45
CA HIS A 96 -3.07 -1.74 -1.48
C HIS A 96 -2.42 -2.01 -2.83
N ALA A 97 -3.00 -2.92 -3.61
CA ALA A 97 -2.50 -3.27 -4.92
C ALA A 97 -3.64 -3.57 -5.89
N MET A 98 -3.44 -3.27 -7.17
CA MET A 98 -4.34 -3.59 -8.27
C MET A 98 -3.55 -3.85 -9.55
N PHE A 99 -4.22 -4.35 -10.59
CA PHE A 99 -3.68 -4.38 -11.94
C PHE A 99 -4.46 -3.41 -12.84
N CYS A 100 -3.81 -2.86 -13.86
CA CYS A 100 -4.49 -2.08 -14.91
C CYS A 100 -5.10 -3.03 -15.95
N GLU A 101 -6.39 -2.88 -16.23
CA GLU A 101 -7.09 -3.55 -17.35
C GLU A 101 -6.76 -2.93 -18.72
#